data_AF-A0A939BGP0-F1
#
_entry.id   AF-A0A939BGP0-F1
#
_cell.length_a   1.000
_cell.length_b   1.000
_cell.length_c   1.000
_cell.angle_alpha   90.00
_cell.angle_beta   90.00
_cell.angle_gamma   90.00
#
_symmetry.space_group_name_H-M   'P 1'
#
loop_
_entity.id
_entity.type
_entity.pdbx_description
1 polymer ?
#
loop_
_entity_poly.entity_id
_entity_poly.type
_entity_poly.pdbx_seq_one_letter_code
_entity_poly.pdbx_strand_id
1 'polypeptide(L)'
;ESVLGSRPELKEELPGLLSIYDISVRKDGKALEIKDNPMTVKIPMNDHLKGYKYYQAVYLGDPLERFDAVVEGDFLVFETTHLSQYAILGSNTPFETSEKPTDPTDPTDPTTPTDPTDPAGPTDPTTPT
;
A
#
# COMPACT_ATOMS: atom_id res chain seq x y z
N GLU A 1 15.31 -15.49 -22.48
CA GLU A 1 15.09 -14.12 -22.99
C GLU A 1 14.81 -13.20 -21.83
N SER A 2 15.44 -12.03 -21.77
CA SER A 2 15.12 -11.01 -20.77
C SER A 2 13.70 -10.51 -21.04
N VAL A 3 12.87 -10.37 -20.00
CA VAL A 3 11.48 -9.87 -20.11
C VAL A 3 11.41 -8.52 -20.86
N LEU A 4 12.44 -7.69 -20.72
CA LEU A 4 12.63 -6.44 -21.47
C LEU A 4 12.74 -6.60 -22.99
N GLY A 5 13.10 -7.78 -23.49
CA GLY A 5 13.12 -8.11 -24.92
C GLY A 5 11.74 -8.49 -25.46
N SER A 6 10.85 -8.98 -24.60
CA SER A 6 9.50 -9.43 -24.97
C SER A 6 8.44 -8.33 -24.82
N ARG A 7 8.71 -7.28 -24.03
CA ARG A 7 7.83 -6.11 -23.84
C ARG A 7 8.62 -4.80 -23.84
N PRO A 8 9.00 -4.27 -25.02
CA PRO A 8 9.76 -3.03 -25.10
C PRO A 8 8.98 -1.79 -24.63
N GLU A 9 7.65 -1.83 -24.68
CA GLU A 9 6.78 -0.70 -24.28
C GLU A 9 6.89 -0.36 -22.78
N LEU A 10 7.24 -1.35 -21.95
CA LEU A 10 7.38 -1.16 -20.50
C LEU A 10 8.41 -0.09 -20.13
N LYS A 11 9.41 0.17 -20.98
CA LYS A 11 10.38 1.25 -20.72
C LYS A 11 9.77 2.64 -20.82
N GLU A 12 8.75 2.80 -21.67
CA GLU A 12 8.04 4.07 -21.86
C GLU A 12 6.93 4.22 -20.82
N GLU A 13 6.23 3.13 -20.48
CA GLU A 13 5.14 3.12 -19.51
C GLU A 13 5.62 3.20 -18.04
N LEU A 14 6.84 2.73 -17.77
CA LEU A 14 7.42 2.65 -16.42
C LEU A 14 8.71 3.48 -16.32
N PRO A 15 8.61 4.82 -16.26
CA PRO A 15 9.77 5.66 -16.02
C PRO A 15 10.45 5.28 -14.69
N GLY A 16 11.77 5.16 -14.71
CA GLY A 16 12.56 4.73 -13.55
C GLY A 16 12.70 3.22 -13.38
N LEU A 17 12.35 2.42 -14.39
CA LEU A 17 12.53 0.97 -14.38
C LEU A 17 13.98 0.54 -14.13
N LEU A 18 14.20 -0.19 -13.02
CA LEU A 18 15.50 -0.71 -12.62
C LEU A 18 15.65 -2.20 -12.94
N SER A 19 14.62 -2.99 -12.65
CA SER A 19 14.66 -4.46 -12.78
C SER A 19 13.27 -5.05 -12.88
N ILE A 20 13.18 -6.26 -13.43
CA ILE A 20 11.97 -7.06 -13.46
C ILE A 20 12.26 -8.39 -12.76
N TYR A 21 11.41 -8.77 -11.82
CA TYR A 21 11.48 -10.03 -11.09
C TYR A 21 10.27 -10.89 -11.41
N ASP A 22 10.49 -12.17 -11.69
CA ASP A 22 9.44 -13.20 -11.73
C ASP A 22 9.43 -13.89 -10.36
N ILE A 23 8.34 -13.72 -9.61
CA ILE A 23 8.18 -14.23 -8.27
C ILE A 23 7.19 -15.39 -8.33
N SER A 24 7.66 -16.59 -7.97
CA SER A 24 6.81 -17.78 -7.87
C SER A 24 7.23 -18.66 -6.70
N VAL A 25 6.24 -19.28 -6.05
CA VAL A 25 6.48 -20.37 -5.10
C VAL A 25 6.38 -21.68 -5.87
N ARG A 26 7.33 -22.59 -5.68
CA ARG A 26 7.36 -23.88 -6.36
C ARG A 26 7.34 -25.03 -5.37
N LYS A 27 6.54 -26.05 -5.67
CA LYS A 27 6.52 -27.33 -4.97
C LYS A 27 6.74 -28.43 -6.01
N ASP A 28 7.73 -29.30 -5.78
CA ASP A 28 8.10 -30.37 -6.71
C ASP A 28 8.40 -29.86 -8.14
N GLY A 29 9.01 -28.68 -8.25
CA GLY A 29 9.33 -28.03 -9.52
C GLY A 29 8.14 -27.38 -10.25
N LYS A 30 6.91 -27.52 -9.74
CA LYS A 30 5.71 -26.87 -10.29
C LYS A 30 5.42 -25.56 -9.56
N ALA A 31 5.09 -24.52 -10.32
CA ALA A 31 4.61 -23.27 -9.74
C ALA A 31 3.27 -23.50 -9.05
N LEU A 32 3.17 -23.04 -7.81
CA LEU A 32 1.93 -22.98 -7.05
C LEU A 32 1.29 -21.61 -7.29
N GLU A 33 0.03 -21.61 -7.69
CA GLU A 33 -0.74 -20.38 -7.79
C GLU A 33 -1.10 -19.89 -6.38
N ILE A 34 -0.73 -18.64 -6.08
CA ILE A 34 -1.08 -17.95 -4.84
C ILE A 34 -1.75 -16.63 -5.22
N LYS A 35 -3.01 -16.48 -4.81
CA LYS A 35 -3.85 -15.30 -5.01
C LYS A 35 -4.61 -15.02 -3.72
N ASP A 36 -4.98 -13.75 -3.52
CA ASP A 36 -5.79 -13.27 -2.38
C ASP A 36 -5.21 -13.62 -1.00
N ASN A 37 -3.88 -13.79 -0.91
CA ASN A 37 -3.19 -14.08 0.35
C ASN A 37 -2.12 -13.01 0.58
N PRO A 38 -2.26 -12.13 1.59
CA PRO A 38 -1.29 -11.07 1.83
C PRO A 38 0.09 -11.64 2.17
N MET A 39 1.11 -11.10 1.50
CA MET A 39 2.50 -11.54 1.59
C MET A 39 3.43 -10.32 1.56
N THR A 40 4.53 -10.42 2.30
CA THR A 40 5.62 -9.46 2.23
C THR A 40 6.73 -10.01 1.31
N VAL A 41 7.09 -9.27 0.29
CA VAL A 41 8.23 -9.57 -0.58
C VAL A 41 9.44 -8.78 -0.09
N LYS A 42 10.60 -9.44 0.05
CA LYS A 42 11.88 -8.81 0.41
C LYS A 42 12.92 -9.10 -0.66
N ILE A 43 13.34 -8.07 -1.39
CA ILE A 43 14.35 -8.17 -2.44
C ILE A 43 15.67 -7.59 -1.90
N PRO A 44 16.79 -8.33 -1.95
CA PRO A 44 18.09 -7.80 -1.57
C PRO A 44 18.45 -6.53 -2.36
N MET A 45 18.92 -5.51 -1.65
CA MET A 45 19.29 -4.22 -2.22
C MET A 45 20.64 -4.33 -2.93
N ASN A 46 20.60 -4.72 -4.20
CA ASN A 46 21.78 -4.83 -5.06
C ASN A 46 22.19 -3.48 -5.64
N ASP A 47 23.40 -3.36 -6.17
CA ASP A 47 23.92 -2.08 -6.70
C ASP A 47 23.10 -1.53 -7.88
N HIS A 48 22.38 -2.39 -8.60
CA HIS A 48 21.41 -2.00 -9.64
C HIS A 48 20.14 -1.34 -9.10
N LEU A 49 19.81 -1.57 -7.83
CA LEU A 49 18.63 -1.01 -7.18
C LEU A 49 18.96 0.24 -6.37
N LYS A 50 20.20 0.39 -5.87
CA LYS A 50 20.59 1.53 -5.02
C LYS A 50 20.61 2.87 -5.77
N GLY A 51 20.57 3.95 -4.99
CA GLY A 51 20.81 5.32 -5.49
C GLY A 51 19.56 6.16 -5.73
N TYR A 52 18.40 5.68 -5.27
CA TYR A 52 17.13 6.38 -5.41
C TYR A 52 16.49 6.65 -4.05
N LYS A 53 15.76 7.76 -3.95
CA LYS A 53 15.05 8.16 -2.73
C LYS A 53 13.71 7.45 -2.58
N TYR A 54 13.05 7.15 -3.69
CA TYR A 54 11.72 6.56 -3.75
C TYR A 54 11.77 5.28 -4.59
N TYR A 55 11.02 4.27 -4.14
CA TYR A 55 10.89 2.99 -4.81
C TYR A 55 9.43 2.60 -4.96
N GLN A 56 9.10 1.89 -6.03
CA GLN A 56 7.77 1.35 -6.28
C GLN A 56 7.88 -0.03 -6.93
N ALA A 57 7.06 -0.97 -6.50
CA ALA A 57 6.88 -2.24 -7.18
C ALA A 57 5.63 -2.15 -8.08
N VAL A 58 5.73 -2.62 -9.32
CA VAL A 58 4.63 -2.59 -10.28
C VAL A 58 4.36 -3.99 -10.80
N TYR A 59 3.18 -4.54 -10.49
CA TYR A 59 2.72 -5.79 -11.05
C TYR A 59 2.49 -5.63 -12.56
N LEU A 60 3.10 -6.51 -13.35
CA LEU A 60 3.05 -6.49 -14.82
C LEU A 60 1.85 -7.26 -15.41
N GLY A 61 0.72 -7.24 -14.71
CA GLY A 61 -0.57 -7.73 -15.17
C GLY A 61 -1.27 -6.74 -16.11
N ASP A 62 -2.53 -7.04 -16.41
CA ASP A 62 -3.44 -6.15 -17.14
C ASP A 62 -4.72 -5.99 -16.29
N PRO A 63 -4.93 -4.83 -15.64
CA PRO A 63 -4.11 -3.62 -15.65
C PRO A 63 -2.82 -3.72 -14.82
N LEU A 64 -1.92 -2.75 -15.01
CA LEU A 64 -0.76 -2.56 -14.13
C LEU A 64 -1.23 -2.15 -12.73
N GLU A 65 -0.66 -2.75 -11.69
CA GLU A 65 -0.94 -2.39 -10.29
C GLU A 65 0.34 -1.91 -9.61
N ARG A 66 0.26 -0.79 -8.87
CA ARG A 66 1.41 -0.15 -8.23
C ARG A 66 1.34 -0.34 -6.72
N PHE A 67 2.46 -0.72 -6.14
CA PHE A 67 2.63 -0.98 -4.71
C PHE A 67 3.79 -0.15 -4.19
N ASP A 68 3.59 0.45 -3.03
CA ASP A 68 4.67 1.17 -2.34
C ASP A 68 5.75 0.18 -1.92
N ALA A 69 7.00 0.58 -2.13
CA ALA A 69 8.16 -0.19 -1.74
C ALA A 69 9.08 0.66 -0.87
N VAL A 70 9.47 0.11 0.26
CA VAL A 70 10.31 0.80 1.26
C VAL A 70 11.63 0.07 1.42
N VAL A 71 12.67 0.80 1.80
CA VAL A 71 13.97 0.20 2.11
C VAL A 71 14.01 -0.12 3.61
N GLU A 72 14.10 -1.40 3.94
CA GLU A 72 14.30 -1.89 5.31
C GLU A 72 15.66 -2.58 5.43
N GLY A 73 16.64 -1.90 6.02
CA GLY A 73 18.01 -2.39 6.07
C GLY A 73 18.58 -2.57 4.66
N ASP A 74 19.04 -3.79 4.35
CA ASP A 74 19.58 -4.16 3.03
C ASP A 74 18.52 -4.76 2.08
N PHE A 75 17.23 -4.52 2.34
CA PHE A 75 16.15 -5.07 1.52
C PHE A 75 15.21 -3.97 1.03
N LEU A 76 14.73 -4.13 -0.20
CA LEU A 76 13.53 -3.48 -0.69
C LEU A 76 12.32 -4.35 -0.31
N VAL A 77 11.33 -3.76 0.34
CA VAL A 77 10.18 -4.45 0.93
C VAL A 77 8.88 -3.86 0.39
N PHE A 78 7.97 -4.73 -0.06
CA PHE A 78 6.61 -4.34 -0.45
C PHE A 78 5.62 -5.45 -0.12
N GLU A 79 4.34 -5.10 -0.03
CA GLU A 79 3.25 -6.05 0.23
C GLU A 79 2.46 -6.34 -1.05
N THR A 80 2.01 -7.58 -1.20
CA THR A 80 1.19 -8.03 -2.32
C THR A 80 0.27 -9.19 -1.91
N THR A 81 -0.78 -9.44 -2.68
CA THR A 81 -1.69 -10.59 -2.50
C THR A 81 -1.48 -11.71 -3.52
N HIS A 82 -0.65 -11.47 -4.54
CA HIS A 82 -0.43 -12.41 -5.65
C HIS A 82 1.06 -12.45 -6.06
N LEU A 83 1.49 -13.60 -6.54
CA LEU A 83 2.86 -13.80 -7.04
C LEU A 83 2.85 -13.88 -8.56
N SER A 84 3.68 -13.07 -9.20
CA SER A 84 3.83 -13.00 -10.66
C SER A 84 5.06 -12.15 -11.00
N GLN A 85 5.04 -11.46 -12.14
CA GLN A 85 6.09 -10.53 -12.54
C GLN A 85 5.88 -9.13 -11.97
N TYR A 86 6.94 -8.58 -11.40
CA TYR A 86 7.00 -7.22 -10.87
C TYR A 86 8.16 -6.45 -11.46
N ALA A 87 7.89 -5.23 -11.92
CA ALA A 87 8.90 -4.22 -12.18
C ALA A 87 9.24 -3.46 -10.89
N ILE A 88 10.52 -3.21 -10.66
CA ILE A 88 11.00 -2.34 -9.59
C ILE A 88 11.44 -1.02 -10.19
N LEU A 89 10.85 0.06 -9.70
CA LEU A 89 11.14 1.42 -10.13
C LEU A 89 11.94 2.15 -9.04
N GLY A 90 12.84 3.03 -9.46
CA GLY A 90 13.56 3.96 -8.59
C GLY A 90 13.49 5.38 -9.14
N SER A 91 13.26 6.33 -8.24
CA SER A 91 13.26 7.76 -8.58
C SER A 91 13.79 8.62 -7.43
N ASN A 92 14.29 9.82 -7.77
CA ASN A 92 14.62 10.87 -6.82
C ASN A 92 13.46 11.86 -6.59
N THR A 93 12.35 11.67 -7.30
CA THR A 93 11.06 12.32 -7.09
C THR A 93 10.01 11.28 -6.66
N PRO A 94 9.00 11.66 -5.86
CA PRO A 94 7.92 10.74 -5.50
C PRO A 94 7.23 10.16 -6.74
N PHE A 95 6.77 8.90 -6.64
CA PHE A 95 5.88 8.31 -7.63
C PHE A 95 4.44 8.73 -7.36
N GLU A 96 3.60 8.71 -8.38
CA GLU A 96 2.15 8.73 -8.21
C GLU A 96 1.76 7.43 -7.47
N THR A 97 1.36 7.55 -6.22
CA THR A 97 0.83 6.42 -5.43
C THR A 97 -0.55 6.05 -5.98
N SER A 98 -0.84 4.75 -6.10
CA SER A 98 -2.18 4.28 -6.51
C SER A 98 -3.26 4.62 -5.47
N GLU A 99 -2.88 5.05 -4.27
CA GLU A 99 -3.78 5.74 -3.36
C GLU A 99 -4.06 7.14 -3.90
N LYS A 100 -5.05 7.23 -4.79
CA LYS A 100 -5.85 8.45 -4.90
C LYS A 100 -6.20 8.86 -3.46
N PRO A 101 -5.94 10.10 -3.04
CA PRO A 101 -6.50 10.58 -1.79
C PRO A 101 -8.01 10.40 -1.89
N THR A 102 -8.59 9.49 -1.10
CA THR A 102 -9.99 9.64 -0.76
C THR A 102 -10.05 10.94 0.00
N ASP A 103 -10.60 11.95 -0.66
CA ASP A 103 -11.01 13.21 -0.04
C ASP A 103 -11.59 12.87 1.34
N PRO A 104 -11.07 13.45 2.43
CA PRO A 104 -11.65 13.19 3.74
C PRO A 104 -13.12 13.62 3.64
N THR A 105 -14.06 12.68 3.79
CA THR A 105 -15.47 13.06 3.95
C THR A 105 -15.53 14.01 5.13
N ASP A 106 -15.88 15.26 4.82
CA ASP A 106 -16.02 16.37 5.76
C ASP A 106 -16.70 15.85 7.04
N PRO A 107 -16.07 16.01 8.23
CA PRO A 107 -16.69 15.56 9.46
C PRO A 107 -17.99 16.34 9.62
N THR A 108 -19.11 15.63 9.67
CA THR A 108 -20.43 16.25 9.88
C THR A 108 -20.36 17.04 11.19
N ASP A 109 -20.67 18.33 11.11
CA ASP A 109 -20.62 19.29 12.22
C ASP A 109 -21.25 18.68 13.49
N PRO A 110 -20.54 18.68 14.64
CA PRO A 110 -21.08 18.09 15.86
C PRO A 110 -22.34 18.85 16.27
N THR A 111 -23.47 18.15 16.30
CA THR A 111 -24.71 18.72 16.84
C THR A 111 -24.45 19.16 18.29
N THR A 112 -24.77 20.42 18.58
CA THR A 112 -24.64 21.00 19.92
C THR A 112 -25.46 20.16 20.90
N PRO A 113 -24.86 19.68 22.01
CA PRO A 113 -25.60 18.95 23.02
C PRO A 113 -26.65 19.88 23.63
N THR A 114 -27.89 19.42 23.70
CA THR A 114 -28.97 20.14 24.40
C THR A 114 -28.67 20.12 25.89
N ASP A 115 -28.69 21.30 26.51
CA ASP A 115 -28.44 21.49 27.94
C ASP A 115 -29.38 20.61 28.79
N PRO A 116 -28.88 19.84 29.76
CA PRO A 116 -29.72 19.00 30.59
C PRO A 116 -30.55 19.87 31.54
N THR A 117 -31.88 19.74 31.47
CA THR A 117 -32.81 20.41 32.39
C THR A 117 -32.49 20.03 33.85
N ASP A 118 -32.25 21.03 34.68
CA ASP A 118 -31.98 20.91 36.12
C ASP A 118 -33.07 20.06 36.83
N PRO A 119 -32.70 19.03 37.61
CA PRO A 119 -33.66 18.25 38.34
C PRO A 119 -34.21 19.06 39.52
N ALA A 120 -35.54 19.18 39.58
CA ALA A 120 -36.22 19.82 40.70
C ALA A 120 -35.75 19.24 42.04
N GLY A 121 -35.17 20.11 42.88
CA GLY A 121 -34.63 19.77 44.18
C GLY A 121 -35.67 19.13 45.11
N PRO A 122 -35.22 18.35 46.11
CA PRO A 122 -36.12 17.64 47.02
C PRO A 122 -36.98 18.63 47.80
N THR A 123 -38.29 18.38 47.82
CA THR A 123 -39.23 19.11 48.69
C THR A 123 -38.97 18.74 50.15
N ASP A 124 -38.82 19.76 50.99
CA ASP A 124 -38.61 19.65 52.44
C ASP A 124 -39.75 18.87 53.13
N PRO A 125 -39.45 17.91 54.02
CA PRO A 125 -40.48 17.20 54.76
C PRO A 125 -41.07 18.11 55.85
N THR A 126 -42.39 18.27 55.83
CA THR A 126 -43.13 18.98 56.86
C THR A 126 -43.02 18.24 58.21
N THR A 127 -42.63 18.97 59.25
CA THR A 127 -42.59 18.44 60.62
C THR A 127 -44.02 18.44 61.20
N PRO A 128 -44.56 17.29 61.65
CA PRO A 128 -45.87 17.26 62.30
C PRO A 128 -45.79 17.80 63.73
N THR A 129 -46.81 18.57 64.14
CA THR A 129 -47.04 19.03 65.52
C THR A 129 -48.09 18.14 66.18
#